data_AF-A0A965RDJ5-F1
#
_entry.id   AF-A0A965RDJ5-F1
#
_cell.length_a   1.000
_cell.length_b   1.000
_cell.length_c   1.000
_cell.angle_alpha   90.00
_cell.angle_beta   90.00
_cell.angle_gamma   90.00
#
_symmetry.space_group_name_H-M   'P 1'
#
loop_
_entity.id
_entity.type
_entity.pdbx_description
1 polymer ?
#
loop_
_entity_poly.entity_id
_entity_poly.type
_entity_poly.pdbx_seq_one_letter_code
_entity_poly.pdbx_strand_id
1 'polypeptide(L)'
;MTHQNGTDCWRDPCLCSGLPRAPSASATQPGGPNPNFLAGVESQLTPFGATLGGSISANCAGCTFGAGSFFRSGTGNLITTTQDTEANTVFGQLDFDLTDRLTATVGLAHTSTDKVVDFKQSTNEVFSSIDLVRLGFLSIQGNLLTNPALAPLRAAGLLTTAVANDIADRASVADGTRVPCVATGLPGVGSICNSLLGFYALQFLHPIVPFNDRSNDAEDTYTLRLAYEASDSVSVYGGVSTGYKASSWNLSRDSKDPFTGTFGRSPLGGAVNPWYPRFGTRKASPEKSTVIELGLKARWETFAINVAVFDQNIKDFQTNLFSGTGFNLANAGKQSTKGIEIDTNWRLSRQWQIDFA
;
A
#
# COMPACT_ATOMS: atom_id res chain seq x y z
N MET A 1 -16.05 -10.27 -27.16
CA MET A 1 -15.92 -10.87 -28.50
C MET A 1 -15.27 -9.84 -29.41
N THR A 2 -13.97 -10.00 -29.63
CA THR A 2 -13.23 -9.30 -30.68
C THR A 2 -12.10 -10.25 -31.07
N HIS A 3 -12.31 -10.94 -32.19
CA HIS A 3 -11.32 -11.78 -32.86
C HIS A 3 -10.20 -10.89 -33.40
N GLN A 4 -8.95 -11.26 -33.11
CA GLN A 4 -7.82 -10.89 -33.96
C GLN A 4 -7.15 -12.19 -34.42
N ASN A 5 -7.31 -12.46 -35.72
CA ASN A 5 -6.49 -13.42 -36.45
C ASN A 5 -5.09 -12.83 -36.63
N GLY A 6 -4.05 -13.63 -36.41
CA GLY A 6 -2.68 -13.16 -36.58
C GLY A 6 -1.62 -14.24 -36.41
N THR A 7 -1.47 -15.06 -37.46
CA THR A 7 -0.21 -15.63 -37.99
C THR A 7 0.71 -16.49 -37.11
N ASP A 8 0.86 -17.74 -37.56
CA ASP A 8 1.85 -18.75 -37.19
C ASP A 8 3.30 -18.22 -37.15
N CYS A 9 3.90 -18.22 -35.97
CA CYS A 9 5.35 -18.09 -35.77
C CYS A 9 5.89 -19.42 -35.24
N TRP A 10 6.19 -20.36 -36.13
CA TRP A 10 6.76 -21.67 -35.75
C TRP A 10 8.06 -22.03 -36.46
N ARG A 11 8.61 -21.17 -37.32
CA ARG A 11 9.90 -21.40 -38.01
C ARG A 11 10.62 -20.07 -38.24
N ASP A 12 11.91 -20.07 -37.91
CA ASP A 12 12.95 -19.05 -38.15
C ASP A 12 13.20 -17.96 -37.07
N PRO A 13 14.42 -17.93 -36.48
CA PRO A 13 14.85 -16.94 -35.50
C PRO A 13 15.73 -15.88 -36.16
N CYS A 14 15.14 -14.93 -36.89
CA CYS A 14 15.85 -13.72 -37.31
C CYS A 14 14.84 -12.66 -37.76
N LEU A 15 15.11 -11.41 -37.36
CA LEU A 15 14.44 -10.16 -37.77
C LEU A 15 13.11 -9.82 -37.10
N CYS A 16 13.21 -9.16 -35.94
CA CYS A 16 12.31 -8.07 -35.56
C CYS A 16 13.14 -6.89 -35.03
N SER A 17 13.91 -6.26 -35.93
CA SER A 17 14.48 -4.92 -35.68
C SER A 17 13.41 -3.88 -35.96
N GLY A 18 12.95 -3.20 -34.90
CA GLY A 18 12.06 -2.04 -35.00
C GLY A 18 10.75 -2.25 -34.24
N LEU A 19 10.77 -1.99 -32.94
CA LEU A 19 9.55 -1.68 -32.20
C LEU A 19 9.52 -0.18 -31.88
N PRO A 20 8.41 0.50 -32.18
CA PRO A 20 8.24 1.92 -31.92
C PRO A 20 8.24 2.16 -30.40
N ARG A 21 8.71 3.36 -30.02
CA ARG A 21 8.54 3.97 -28.70
C ARG A 21 7.19 3.58 -28.12
N ALA A 22 7.17 2.82 -27.03
CA ALA A 22 5.94 2.54 -26.31
C ALA A 22 5.32 3.90 -25.92
N PRO A 23 4.08 4.21 -26.30
CA PRO A 23 3.44 5.43 -25.86
C PRO A 23 3.41 5.40 -24.33
N SER A 24 3.79 6.52 -23.72
CA SER A 24 3.55 6.78 -22.31
C SER A 24 2.13 6.34 -21.97
N ALA A 25 1.99 5.26 -21.22
CA ALA A 25 0.70 4.85 -20.70
C ALA A 25 0.32 5.84 -19.61
N SER A 26 -0.21 7.01 -20.01
CA SER A 26 -0.99 7.83 -19.10
C SER A 26 -2.28 7.06 -18.85
N ALA A 27 -2.27 6.20 -17.83
CA ALA A 27 -3.50 5.75 -17.23
C ALA A 27 -4.07 6.93 -16.42
N THR A 28 -4.51 7.99 -17.10
CA THR A 28 -5.66 8.75 -16.60
C THR A 28 -6.84 7.80 -16.73
N GLN A 29 -7.02 6.92 -15.76
CA GLN A 29 -8.37 6.47 -15.49
C GLN A 29 -9.12 7.73 -15.05
N PRO A 30 -10.15 8.19 -15.78
CA PRO A 30 -11.14 9.07 -15.19
C PRO A 30 -12.02 8.20 -14.28
N GLY A 31 -11.41 7.54 -13.31
CA GLY A 31 -12.06 7.11 -12.10
C GLY A 31 -12.16 8.34 -11.23
N GLY A 32 -13.06 9.27 -11.59
CA GLY A 32 -13.64 10.11 -10.55
C GLY A 32 -14.09 9.17 -9.44
N PRO A 33 -13.89 9.52 -8.16
CA PRO A 33 -14.26 8.63 -7.05
C PRO A 33 -15.66 8.13 -7.35
N ASN A 34 -15.86 6.80 -7.38
CA ASN A 34 -17.21 6.26 -7.42
C ASN A 34 -17.97 6.93 -6.27
N PRO A 35 -18.91 7.85 -6.53
CA PRO A 35 -19.53 8.64 -5.47
C PRO A 35 -20.28 7.74 -4.48
N ASN A 36 -20.54 6.48 -4.87
CA ASN A 36 -21.51 5.62 -4.26
C ASN A 36 -20.96 4.66 -3.21
N PHE A 37 -19.63 4.52 -3.02
CA PHE A 37 -19.13 3.75 -1.87
C PHE A 37 -19.27 4.55 -0.57
N LEU A 38 -19.16 5.87 -0.64
CA LEU A 38 -19.32 6.75 0.52
C LEU A 38 -20.75 7.32 0.66
N ALA A 39 -21.51 7.52 -0.43
CA ALA A 39 -22.88 8.04 -0.32
C ALA A 39 -23.80 7.17 0.58
N GLY A 40 -23.61 5.85 0.57
CA GLY A 40 -24.36 4.92 1.42
C GLY A 40 -24.02 5.07 2.91
N VAL A 41 -22.72 5.17 3.24
CA VAL A 41 -22.24 5.28 4.63
C VAL A 41 -22.49 6.69 5.19
N GLU A 42 -22.24 7.73 4.40
CA GLU A 42 -22.50 9.13 4.80
C GLU A 42 -23.98 9.35 5.11
N SER A 43 -24.90 8.82 4.28
CA SER A 43 -26.35 8.93 4.54
C SER A 43 -26.77 8.22 5.83
N GLN A 44 -26.09 7.13 6.20
CA GLN A 44 -26.30 6.41 7.46
C GLN A 44 -25.67 7.14 8.66
N LEU A 45 -24.56 7.85 8.46
CA LEU A 45 -23.84 8.56 9.52
C LEU A 45 -24.35 9.99 9.76
N THR A 46 -25.00 10.61 8.77
CA THR A 46 -25.55 11.99 8.85
C THR A 46 -26.44 12.20 10.08
N PRO A 47 -27.38 11.28 10.44
CA PRO A 47 -28.20 11.42 11.64
C PRO A 47 -27.40 11.43 12.95
N PHE A 48 -26.24 10.76 12.97
CA PHE A 48 -25.35 10.73 14.13
C PHE A 48 -24.48 11.99 14.24
N GLY A 49 -24.23 12.68 13.12
CA GLY A 49 -23.38 13.88 13.08
C GLY A 49 -23.85 15.00 14.00
N ALA A 50 -25.17 15.22 14.11
CA ALA A 50 -25.73 16.24 15.01
C ALA A 50 -25.53 15.88 16.50
N THR A 51 -25.81 14.63 16.87
CA THR A 51 -25.60 14.14 18.24
C THR A 51 -24.13 14.20 18.62
N LEU A 52 -23.25 13.77 17.72
CA LEU A 52 -21.80 13.80 17.92
C LEU A 52 -21.27 15.24 18.05
N GLY A 53 -21.72 16.16 17.19
CA GLY A 53 -21.42 17.59 17.29
C GLY A 53 -21.78 18.17 18.65
N GLY A 54 -23.01 17.89 19.11
CA GLY A 54 -23.47 18.30 20.43
C GLY A 54 -22.63 17.69 21.57
N SER A 55 -22.31 16.40 21.50
CA SER A 55 -21.49 15.72 22.51
C SER A 55 -20.07 16.28 22.59
N ILE A 56 -19.43 16.58 21.46
CA ILE A 56 -18.08 17.18 21.44
C ILE A 56 -18.12 18.62 21.96
N SER A 57 -19.09 19.42 21.52
CA SER A 57 -19.29 20.78 22.01
C SER A 57 -19.54 20.85 23.52
N ALA A 58 -20.26 19.88 24.09
CA ALA A 58 -20.47 19.80 25.53
C ALA A 58 -19.18 19.47 26.33
N ASN A 59 -18.19 18.84 25.67
CA ASN A 59 -16.95 18.37 26.30
C ASN A 59 -15.71 19.21 25.92
N CYS A 60 -15.86 20.24 25.09
CA CYS A 60 -14.81 21.17 24.73
C CYS A 60 -15.19 22.61 25.08
N ALA A 61 -14.43 23.23 25.98
CA ALA A 61 -14.62 24.64 26.32
C ALA A 61 -14.40 25.55 25.10
N GLY A 62 -15.42 26.29 24.69
CA GLY A 62 -15.36 27.22 23.56
C GLY A 62 -15.47 26.58 22.18
N CYS A 63 -15.68 25.26 22.08
CA CYS A 63 -15.98 24.61 20.81
C CYS A 63 -17.49 24.63 20.53
N THR A 64 -17.90 25.18 19.38
CA THR A 64 -19.26 25.02 18.88
C THR A 64 -19.25 24.40 17.49
N PHE A 65 -19.79 23.18 17.38
CA PHE A 65 -20.00 22.50 16.13
C PHE A 65 -21.50 22.58 15.80
N GLY A 66 -21.84 23.12 14.63
CA GLY A 66 -23.22 23.27 14.21
C GLY A 66 -23.89 21.91 13.98
N ALA A 67 -25.22 21.82 14.18
CA ALA A 67 -25.96 20.63 13.79
C ALA A 67 -25.74 20.32 12.30
N GLY A 68 -25.35 19.09 11.97
CA GLY A 68 -25.01 18.68 10.60
C GLY A 68 -23.62 19.11 10.12
N SER A 69 -22.73 19.54 11.02
CA SER A 69 -21.33 19.86 10.67
C SER A 69 -20.46 18.63 10.42
N PHE A 70 -20.88 17.45 10.88
CA PHE A 70 -20.15 16.19 10.80
C PHE A 70 -20.88 15.19 9.92
N PHE A 71 -20.12 14.37 9.18
CA PHE A 71 -20.65 13.33 8.28
C PHE A 71 -21.72 13.86 7.32
N ARG A 72 -21.49 15.07 6.79
CA ARG A 72 -22.43 15.67 5.84
C ARG A 72 -22.38 14.87 4.54
N SER A 73 -23.51 14.73 3.86
CA SER A 73 -23.51 14.14 2.52
C SER A 73 -22.57 14.92 1.58
N GLY A 74 -21.68 14.20 0.89
CA GLY A 74 -20.67 14.76 0.01
C GLY A 74 -19.40 15.24 0.73
N THR A 75 -19.20 14.90 2.00
CA THR A 75 -17.95 15.18 2.73
C THR A 75 -17.13 13.92 2.98
N GLY A 76 -15.83 14.02 2.79
CA GLY A 76 -14.89 12.92 2.96
C GLY A 76 -13.48 13.30 2.52
N ASN A 77 -12.74 12.28 2.09
CA ASN A 77 -11.39 12.44 1.59
C ASN A 77 -11.40 12.28 0.07
N LEU A 78 -11.02 13.34 -0.64
CA LEU A 78 -10.67 13.27 -2.05
C LEU A 78 -9.17 13.06 -2.15
N ILE A 79 -8.78 11.90 -2.67
CA ILE A 79 -7.38 11.53 -2.90
C ILE A 79 -7.12 11.60 -4.40
N THR A 80 -6.07 12.32 -4.77
CA THR A 80 -5.56 12.39 -6.15
C THR A 80 -4.13 11.89 -6.14
N THR A 81 -3.87 10.83 -6.91
CA THR A 81 -2.52 10.27 -7.01
C THR A 81 -2.08 10.21 -8.45
N THR A 82 -0.82 10.54 -8.68
CA THR A 82 -0.16 10.33 -9.97
C THR A 82 1.08 9.48 -9.75
N GLN A 83 1.36 8.62 -10.71
CA GLN A 83 2.60 7.85 -10.78
C GLN A 83 3.07 7.85 -12.21
N ASP A 84 4.19 8.52 -12.45
CA ASP A 84 4.91 8.46 -13.71
C ASP A 84 5.98 7.39 -13.59
N THR A 85 6.07 6.51 -14.57
CA THR A 85 7.05 5.41 -14.61
C THR A 85 7.76 5.43 -15.95
N GLU A 86 9.08 5.51 -15.91
CA GLU A 86 9.95 5.33 -17.06
C GLU A 86 10.81 4.08 -16.82
N ALA A 87 10.79 3.13 -17.75
CA ALA A 87 11.59 1.92 -17.67
C ALA A 87 12.34 1.71 -18.99
N ASN A 88 13.66 1.58 -18.88
CA ASN A 88 14.56 1.37 -20.00
C ASN A 88 15.27 0.03 -19.82
N THR A 89 15.16 -0.85 -20.81
CA THR A 89 15.80 -2.18 -20.79
C THR A 89 16.68 -2.37 -22.01
N VAL A 90 17.92 -2.79 -21.78
CA VAL A 90 18.84 -3.28 -22.83
C VAL A 90 19.01 -4.77 -22.61
N PHE A 91 18.78 -5.57 -23.65
CA PHE A 91 18.84 -7.02 -23.55
C PHE A 91 19.49 -7.65 -24.78
N GLY A 92 20.02 -8.85 -24.60
CA GLY A 92 20.58 -9.67 -25.66
C GLY A 92 20.55 -11.14 -25.29
N GLN A 93 20.44 -11.99 -26.31
CA GLN A 93 20.49 -13.43 -26.16
C GLN A 93 21.36 -14.02 -27.26
N LEU A 94 22.15 -15.02 -26.91
CA LEU A 94 22.99 -15.79 -27.80
C LEU A 94 22.66 -17.28 -27.64
N ASP A 95 22.50 -17.96 -28.77
CA ASP A 95 22.35 -19.40 -28.84
C ASP A 95 23.62 -19.99 -29.46
N PHE A 96 24.17 -21.01 -28.80
CA PHE A 96 25.38 -21.69 -29.18
C PHE A 96 25.09 -23.17 -29.44
N ASP A 97 25.23 -23.61 -30.67
CA ASP A 97 25.19 -25.03 -31.00
C ASP A 97 26.50 -25.67 -30.53
N LEU A 98 26.47 -26.28 -29.35
CA LEU A 98 27.60 -27.00 -28.76
C LEU A 98 27.86 -28.31 -29.51
N THR A 99 26.81 -28.91 -30.05
CA THR A 99 26.82 -30.06 -30.97
C THR A 99 25.62 -29.96 -31.92
N ASP A 100 25.50 -30.87 -32.90
CA ASP A 100 24.34 -30.97 -33.81
C ASP A 100 23.00 -31.18 -33.10
N ARG A 101 23.01 -31.52 -31.81
CA ARG A 101 21.82 -31.83 -31.00
C ARG A 101 21.78 -31.11 -29.66
N LEU A 102 22.76 -30.28 -29.33
CA LEU A 102 22.85 -29.61 -28.04
C LEU A 102 23.07 -28.12 -28.25
N THR A 103 22.07 -27.31 -27.88
CA THR A 103 22.14 -25.86 -27.94
C THR A 103 22.17 -25.28 -26.52
N ALA A 104 23.10 -24.36 -26.28
CA ALA A 104 23.16 -23.55 -25.07
C ALA A 104 22.66 -22.13 -25.37
N THR A 105 21.69 -21.67 -24.61
CA THR A 105 21.16 -20.31 -24.69
C THR A 105 21.67 -19.51 -23.48
N VAL A 106 22.26 -18.35 -23.75
CA VAL A 106 22.66 -17.38 -22.72
C VAL A 106 21.99 -16.05 -23.02
N GLY A 107 21.19 -15.55 -22.08
CA GLY A 107 20.52 -14.26 -22.16
C GLY A 107 20.93 -13.35 -21.00
N LEU A 108 21.07 -12.06 -21.29
CA LEU A 108 21.34 -11.02 -20.31
C LEU A 108 20.43 -9.81 -20.60
N ALA A 109 19.94 -9.17 -19.55
CA ALA A 109 19.21 -7.91 -19.66
C ALA A 109 19.57 -6.99 -18.49
N HIS A 110 19.74 -5.71 -18.76
CA HIS A 110 19.84 -4.65 -17.77
C HIS A 110 18.59 -3.79 -17.86
N THR A 111 17.87 -3.64 -16.76
CA THR A 111 16.67 -2.79 -16.67
C THR A 111 16.89 -1.70 -15.64
N SER A 112 16.67 -0.44 -16.05
CA SER A 112 16.57 0.71 -15.14
C SER A 112 15.13 1.20 -15.13
N THR A 113 14.60 1.50 -13.95
CA THR A 113 13.26 1.99 -13.72
C THR A 113 13.28 3.22 -12.82
N ASP A 114 12.73 4.31 -13.30
CA ASP A 114 12.46 5.53 -12.54
C ASP A 114 10.96 5.66 -12.33
N LYS A 115 10.54 5.90 -11.09
CA LYS A 115 9.15 6.21 -10.77
C LYS A 115 9.08 7.48 -9.95
N VAL A 116 8.24 8.42 -10.36
CA VAL A 116 7.89 9.61 -9.60
C VAL A 116 6.44 9.49 -9.18
N VAL A 117 6.16 9.74 -7.91
CA VAL A 117 4.82 9.68 -7.35
C VAL A 117 4.45 10.99 -6.69
N ASP A 118 3.19 11.37 -6.86
CA ASP A 118 2.59 12.49 -6.17
C ASP A 118 1.26 12.02 -5.57
N PHE A 119 1.14 12.12 -4.26
CA PHE A 119 -0.04 11.79 -3.49
C PHE A 119 -0.57 13.05 -2.84
N LYS A 120 -1.76 13.48 -3.29
CA LYS A 120 -2.48 14.61 -2.74
C LYS A 120 -3.77 14.14 -2.10
N GLN A 121 -4.11 14.76 -0.98
CA GLN A 121 -5.40 14.59 -0.34
C GLN A 121 -5.98 15.94 0.03
N SER A 122 -7.23 16.16 -0.34
CA SER A 122 -8.07 17.19 0.26
C SER A 122 -9.16 16.51 1.08
N THR A 123 -9.38 16.98 2.31
CA THR A 123 -10.48 16.54 3.15
C THR A 123 -11.47 17.68 3.35
N ASN A 124 -12.76 17.38 3.28
CA ASN A 124 -13.83 18.29 3.67
C ASN A 124 -14.72 17.68 4.77
N GLU A 125 -14.33 16.54 5.37
CA GLU A 125 -14.97 15.98 6.55
C GLU A 125 -14.40 16.59 7.82
N VAL A 126 -15.18 17.49 8.43
CA VAL A 126 -14.75 18.26 9.59
C VAL A 126 -14.38 17.36 10.76
N PHE A 127 -15.21 16.36 11.09
CA PHE A 127 -15.00 15.57 12.30
C PHE A 127 -13.70 14.78 12.26
N SER A 128 -13.41 14.12 11.15
CA SER A 128 -12.19 13.31 11.01
C SER A 128 -10.91 14.15 10.89
N SER A 129 -11.05 15.46 10.61
CA SER A 129 -9.93 16.42 10.59
C SER A 129 -9.57 16.99 11.97
N ILE A 130 -10.41 16.79 12.99
CA ILE A 130 -10.21 17.34 14.32
C ILE A 130 -9.08 16.62 15.07
N ASP A 131 -8.15 17.39 15.63
CA ASP A 131 -7.18 16.91 16.61
C ASP A 131 -7.80 16.92 18.03
N LEU A 132 -8.31 15.76 18.45
CA LEU A 132 -8.97 15.54 19.75
C LEU A 132 -7.98 15.63 20.92
N VAL A 133 -6.69 15.42 20.68
CA VAL A 133 -5.62 15.63 21.68
C VAL A 133 -5.44 17.13 21.89
N ARG A 134 -5.30 17.90 20.80
CA ARG A 134 -5.15 19.36 20.88
C ARG A 134 -6.39 20.04 21.44
N LEU A 135 -7.59 19.62 21.04
CA LEU A 135 -8.83 20.16 21.60
C LEU A 135 -8.96 19.83 23.09
N GLY A 136 -8.63 18.62 23.50
CA GLY A 136 -8.64 18.22 24.91
C GLY A 136 -7.67 19.05 25.75
N PHE A 137 -6.45 19.27 25.25
CA PHE A 137 -5.47 20.16 25.87
C PHE A 137 -6.05 21.56 26.10
N LEU A 138 -6.61 22.19 25.07
CA LEU A 138 -7.16 23.55 25.16
C LEU A 138 -8.35 23.62 26.11
N SER A 139 -9.24 22.62 26.07
CA SER A 139 -10.40 22.54 26.95
C SER A 139 -9.99 22.44 28.43
N ILE A 140 -9.05 21.54 28.74
CA ILE A 140 -8.56 21.31 30.10
C ILE A 140 -7.79 22.54 30.62
N GLN A 141 -6.87 23.07 29.81
CA GLN A 141 -6.11 24.27 30.13
C GLN A 141 -7.06 25.45 30.40
N GLY A 142 -8.04 25.67 29.54
CA GLY A 142 -9.04 26.72 29.70
C GLY A 142 -9.80 26.59 31.01
N ASN A 143 -10.31 25.38 31.32
CA ASN A 143 -11.03 25.15 32.59
C ASN A 143 -10.15 25.43 33.81
N LEU A 144 -8.91 24.93 33.82
CA LEU A 144 -7.97 25.17 34.93
C LEU A 144 -7.72 26.66 35.17
N LEU A 145 -7.65 27.45 34.09
CA LEU A 145 -7.33 28.88 34.18
C LEU A 145 -8.55 29.76 34.49
N THR A 146 -9.74 29.40 34.03
CA THR A 146 -10.90 30.30 34.09
C THR A 146 -11.99 29.86 35.07
N ASN A 147 -12.00 28.59 35.52
CA ASN A 147 -13.04 28.09 36.41
C ASN A 147 -13.02 28.86 37.75
N PRO A 148 -14.12 29.54 38.14
CA PRO A 148 -14.20 30.30 39.38
C PRO A 148 -13.96 29.45 40.63
N ALA A 149 -14.32 28.16 40.60
CA ALA A 149 -14.08 27.23 41.71
C ALA A 149 -12.58 27.01 41.99
N LEU A 150 -11.72 27.25 40.99
CA LEU A 150 -10.26 27.12 41.10
C LEU A 150 -9.56 28.45 41.42
N ALA A 151 -10.33 29.55 41.58
CA ALA A 151 -9.78 30.86 41.92
C ALA A 151 -8.90 30.87 43.18
N PRO A 152 -9.25 30.15 44.27
CA PRO A 152 -8.39 30.09 45.46
C PRO A 152 -7.01 29.48 45.18
N LEU A 153 -6.94 28.44 44.34
CA LEU A 153 -5.68 27.78 43.97
C LEU A 153 -4.80 28.68 43.10
N ARG A 154 -5.41 29.48 42.21
CA ARG A 154 -4.71 30.49 41.40
C ARG A 154 -4.19 31.63 42.28
N ALA A 155 -5.01 32.14 43.20
CA ALA A 155 -4.63 33.19 44.13
C ALA A 155 -3.51 32.75 45.09
N ALA A 156 -3.51 31.47 45.49
CA ALA A 156 -2.46 30.87 46.29
C ALA A 156 -1.16 30.55 45.52
N GLY A 157 -1.11 30.80 44.20
CA GLY A 157 0.05 30.47 43.36
C GLY A 157 0.27 28.98 43.10
N LEU A 158 -0.65 28.12 43.55
CA LEU A 158 -0.58 26.67 43.35
C LEU A 158 -0.98 26.24 41.93
N LEU A 159 -1.85 27.03 41.29
CA LEU A 159 -2.27 26.83 39.91
C LEU A 159 -1.81 27.99 39.02
N THR A 160 -0.57 27.90 38.54
CA THR A 160 -0.01 28.83 37.55
C THR A 160 -0.33 28.38 36.12
N THR A 161 -0.11 29.23 35.13
CA THR A 161 -0.21 28.85 33.72
C THR A 161 0.71 27.68 33.36
N ALA A 162 1.92 27.63 33.92
CA ALA A 162 2.84 26.53 33.69
C ALA A 162 2.29 25.19 34.25
N VAL A 163 1.73 25.22 35.46
CA VAL A 163 1.10 24.03 36.08
C VAL A 163 -0.14 23.60 35.30
N ALA A 164 -0.97 24.56 34.87
CA ALA A 164 -2.15 24.26 34.04
C ALA A 164 -1.75 23.62 32.69
N ASN A 165 -0.69 24.13 32.05
CA ASN A 165 -0.16 23.61 30.80
C ASN A 165 0.37 22.19 30.95
N ASP A 166 1.13 21.92 32.01
CA ASP A 166 1.67 20.58 32.29
C ASP A 166 0.55 19.55 32.54
N ILE A 167 -0.43 19.90 33.37
CA ILE A 167 -1.58 19.02 33.65
C ILE A 167 -2.36 18.77 32.35
N ALA A 168 -2.65 19.82 31.57
CA ALA A 168 -3.36 19.69 30.30
C ALA A 168 -2.59 18.84 29.28
N ASP A 169 -1.27 18.99 29.19
CA ASP A 169 -0.42 18.23 28.29
C ASP A 169 -0.46 16.74 28.60
N ARG A 170 -0.26 16.38 29.88
CA ARG A 170 -0.33 14.99 30.34
C ARG A 170 -1.73 14.40 30.17
N ALA A 171 -2.78 15.17 30.50
CA ALA A 171 -4.17 14.73 30.36
C ALA A 171 -4.60 14.55 28.89
N SER A 172 -3.99 15.29 27.96
CA SER A 172 -4.40 15.32 26.55
C SER A 172 -4.13 14.01 25.81
N VAL A 173 -3.13 13.22 26.22
CA VAL A 173 -2.66 12.01 25.52
C VAL A 173 -2.70 10.73 26.36
N ALA A 174 -3.12 10.79 27.62
CA ALA A 174 -2.88 9.71 28.58
C ALA A 174 -3.37 8.30 28.13
N ASP A 175 -2.36 7.44 27.96
CA ASP A 175 -2.24 5.97 28.05
C ASP A 175 -2.73 5.04 26.92
N GLY A 176 -3.77 5.30 26.13
CA GLY A 176 -4.12 4.34 25.05
C GLY A 176 -4.40 2.88 25.49
N THR A 177 -4.44 2.60 26.81
CA THR A 177 -4.80 1.29 27.37
C THR A 177 -5.87 1.38 28.48
N ARG A 178 -5.96 2.47 29.27
CA ARG A 178 -7.13 2.79 30.13
C ARG A 178 -7.40 4.30 30.22
N VAL A 179 -8.60 4.66 30.68
CA VAL A 179 -9.22 6.01 30.64
C VAL A 179 -8.21 7.15 30.91
N PRO A 180 -8.13 8.21 30.06
CA PRO A 180 -7.04 9.19 29.99
C PRO A 180 -7.06 10.23 31.13
N CYS A 181 -7.25 9.77 32.36
CA CYS A 181 -7.31 10.62 33.53
C CYS A 181 -5.92 10.75 34.15
N VAL A 182 -5.47 11.97 34.42
CA VAL A 182 -4.24 12.23 35.18
C VAL A 182 -4.58 12.83 36.53
N ALA A 183 -3.89 12.38 37.58
CA ALA A 183 -3.93 13.05 38.86
C ALA A 183 -3.29 14.44 38.72
N THR A 184 -4.03 15.48 39.15
CA THR A 184 -3.59 16.87 39.00
C THR A 184 -2.53 17.27 40.01
N GLY A 185 -2.49 16.60 41.17
CA GLY A 185 -1.64 16.97 42.31
C GLY A 185 -2.07 18.25 43.02
N LEU A 186 -3.19 18.85 42.61
CA LEU A 186 -3.72 20.08 43.21
C LEU A 186 -4.65 19.73 44.37
N PRO A 187 -4.57 20.44 45.52
CA PRO A 187 -5.46 20.21 46.65
C PRO A 187 -6.93 20.34 46.26
N GLY A 188 -7.73 19.31 46.54
CA GLY A 188 -9.18 19.32 46.29
C GLY A 188 -9.58 19.21 44.82
N VAL A 189 -8.64 19.01 43.89
CA VAL A 189 -8.93 18.77 42.47
C VAL A 189 -8.66 17.30 42.16
N GLY A 190 -9.70 16.56 41.81
CA GLY A 190 -9.59 15.16 41.40
C GLY A 190 -8.82 14.99 40.08
N SER A 191 -8.80 13.76 39.57
CA SER A 191 -8.20 13.48 38.26
C SER A 191 -8.98 14.16 37.14
N ILE A 192 -8.27 14.66 36.12
CA ILE A 192 -8.85 15.29 34.93
C ILE A 192 -8.57 14.40 33.72
N CYS A 193 -9.57 14.22 32.87
CA CYS A 193 -9.52 13.33 31.72
C CYS A 193 -9.85 14.06 30.41
N ASN A 194 -9.21 13.67 29.32
CA ASN A 194 -9.63 14.08 27.97
C ASN A 194 -10.73 13.15 27.44
N SER A 195 -12.00 13.45 27.74
CA SER A 195 -13.15 12.66 27.28
C SER A 195 -13.33 12.65 25.76
N LEU A 196 -12.77 13.63 25.04
CA LEU A 196 -12.87 13.74 23.58
C LEU A 196 -12.21 12.56 22.86
N LEU A 197 -11.21 11.92 23.47
CA LEU A 197 -10.53 10.75 22.89
C LEU A 197 -11.45 9.54 22.74
N GLY A 198 -12.56 9.48 23.50
CA GLY A 198 -13.59 8.45 23.31
C GLY A 198 -14.23 8.48 21.92
N PHE A 199 -14.14 9.61 21.22
CA PHE A 199 -14.64 9.77 19.86
C PHE A 199 -13.59 9.44 18.79
N TYR A 200 -12.33 9.16 19.16
CA TYR A 200 -11.28 8.89 18.17
C TYR A 200 -11.61 7.69 17.28
N ALA A 201 -12.21 6.64 17.85
CA ALA A 201 -12.62 5.44 17.11
C ALA A 201 -13.70 5.71 16.04
N LEU A 202 -14.37 6.87 16.10
CA LEU A 202 -15.39 7.27 15.12
C LEU A 202 -14.81 8.13 13.98
N GLN A 203 -13.56 8.56 14.07
CA GLN A 203 -12.90 9.28 12.99
C GLN A 203 -12.44 8.24 11.95
N PHE A 204 -13.21 7.99 10.90
CA PHE A 204 -12.84 6.96 9.91
C PHE A 204 -12.00 7.53 8.76
N LEU A 205 -12.12 8.83 8.50
CA LEU A 205 -11.58 9.52 7.33
C LEU A 205 -10.45 10.50 7.69
N HIS A 206 -9.54 10.10 8.57
CA HIS A 206 -8.45 11.00 8.95
C HIS A 206 -7.62 11.47 7.75
N PRO A 207 -7.09 12.71 7.81
CA PRO A 207 -6.08 13.19 6.88
C PRO A 207 -4.84 12.30 6.90
N ILE A 208 -4.26 12.08 5.72
CA ILE A 208 -2.95 11.46 5.53
C ILE A 208 -2.01 12.55 5.07
N VAL A 209 -0.74 12.44 5.45
CA VAL A 209 0.32 13.36 5.03
C VAL A 209 0.56 13.18 3.52
N PRO A 210 0.24 14.20 2.70
CA PRO A 210 0.58 14.19 1.27
C PRO A 210 2.08 14.00 1.06
N PHE A 211 2.48 13.36 -0.03
CA PHE A 211 3.90 13.17 -0.34
C PHE A 211 4.14 13.26 -1.84
N ASN A 212 5.33 13.73 -2.19
CA ASN A 212 5.89 13.65 -3.52
C ASN A 212 7.25 12.98 -3.38
N ASP A 213 7.47 11.89 -4.09
CA ASP A 213 8.65 11.05 -3.88
C ASP A 213 9.06 10.33 -5.17
N ARG A 214 10.26 9.74 -5.18
CA ARG A 214 10.86 9.09 -6.34
C ARG A 214 11.55 7.79 -5.95
N SER A 215 11.46 6.78 -6.81
CA SER A 215 12.31 5.59 -6.76
C SER A 215 13.12 5.47 -8.04
N ASN A 216 14.42 5.23 -7.90
CA ASN A 216 15.31 4.83 -8.98
C ASN A 216 15.83 3.43 -8.65
N ASP A 217 15.70 2.54 -9.61
CA ASP A 217 15.75 1.10 -9.43
C ASP A 217 16.49 0.54 -10.65
N ALA A 218 17.46 -0.35 -10.46
CA ALA A 218 18.16 -1.00 -11.57
C ALA A 218 18.47 -2.46 -11.25
N GLU A 219 18.41 -3.34 -12.25
CA GLU A 219 18.66 -4.77 -12.09
C GLU A 219 19.20 -5.41 -13.36
N ASP A 220 20.15 -6.33 -13.17
CA ASP A 220 20.62 -7.26 -14.19
C ASP A 220 19.91 -8.61 -14.04
N THR A 221 19.23 -9.05 -15.10
CA THR A 221 18.62 -10.37 -15.18
C THR A 221 19.33 -11.24 -16.21
N TYR A 222 19.24 -12.55 -16.04
CA TYR A 222 19.92 -13.51 -16.91
C TYR A 222 19.09 -14.77 -17.11
N THR A 223 19.37 -15.45 -18.22
CA THR A 223 18.86 -16.77 -18.53
C THR A 223 20.01 -17.65 -19.00
N LEU A 224 20.09 -18.85 -18.45
CA LEU A 224 20.93 -19.93 -18.98
C LEU A 224 20.04 -21.14 -19.23
N ARG A 225 20.06 -21.66 -20.45
CA ARG A 225 19.31 -22.86 -20.83
C ARG A 225 20.17 -23.78 -21.67
N LEU A 226 20.03 -25.08 -21.43
CA LEU A 226 20.56 -26.14 -22.28
C LEU A 226 19.36 -26.89 -22.88
N ALA A 227 19.38 -27.08 -24.19
CA ALA A 227 18.37 -27.84 -24.92
C ALA A 227 19.05 -28.97 -25.70
N TYR A 228 18.62 -30.20 -25.46
CA TYR A 228 19.14 -31.40 -26.10
C TYR A 228 18.04 -32.08 -26.93
N GLU A 229 18.33 -32.30 -28.20
CA GLU A 229 17.51 -33.10 -29.11
C GLU A 229 17.83 -34.59 -28.91
N ALA A 230 17.04 -35.25 -28.07
CA ALA A 230 17.19 -36.69 -27.83
C ALA A 230 16.89 -37.50 -29.10
N SER A 231 15.94 -37.03 -29.92
CA SER A 231 15.63 -37.54 -31.26
C SER A 231 14.92 -36.47 -32.09
N ASP A 232 14.65 -36.75 -33.36
CA ASP A 232 13.92 -35.86 -34.28
C ASP A 232 12.49 -35.51 -33.80
N SER A 233 11.97 -36.22 -32.81
CA SER A 233 10.62 -36.02 -32.25
C SER A 233 10.63 -35.68 -30.77
N VAL A 234 11.78 -35.69 -30.09
CA VAL A 234 11.87 -35.51 -28.64
C VAL A 234 13.04 -34.59 -28.29
N SER A 235 12.73 -33.51 -27.59
CA SER A 235 13.72 -32.59 -27.02
C SER A 235 13.53 -32.47 -25.51
N VAL A 236 14.63 -32.32 -24.79
CA VAL A 236 14.66 -32.07 -23.34
C VAL A 236 15.45 -30.80 -23.12
N TYR A 237 15.02 -29.96 -22.20
CA TYR A 237 15.76 -28.77 -21.83
C TYR A 237 15.78 -28.58 -20.33
N GLY A 238 16.83 -27.92 -19.84
CA GLY A 238 16.91 -27.46 -18.46
C GLY A 238 17.49 -26.06 -18.42
N GLY A 239 17.10 -25.25 -17.45
CA GLY A 239 17.60 -23.89 -17.35
C GLY A 239 17.31 -23.20 -16.04
N VAL A 240 17.94 -22.03 -15.90
CA VAL A 240 17.70 -21.07 -14.84
C VAL A 240 17.46 -19.69 -15.45
N SER A 241 16.44 -19.00 -14.97
CA SER A 241 16.14 -17.62 -15.37
C SER A 241 15.87 -16.75 -14.15
N THR A 242 16.28 -15.48 -14.22
CA THR A 242 15.97 -14.48 -13.21
C THR A 242 15.04 -13.41 -13.74
N GLY A 243 14.30 -12.77 -12.84
CA GLY A 243 13.37 -11.70 -13.15
C GLY A 243 13.36 -10.64 -12.07
N TYR A 244 12.76 -9.51 -12.41
CA TYR A 244 12.81 -8.29 -11.61
C TYR A 244 11.48 -7.56 -11.64
N LYS A 245 11.08 -7.01 -10.50
CA LYS A 245 10.03 -6.01 -10.42
C LYS A 245 10.53 -4.85 -9.58
N ALA A 246 10.57 -3.67 -10.19
CA ALA A 246 10.96 -2.43 -9.53
C ALA A 246 10.08 -2.11 -8.31
N SER A 247 10.51 -1.16 -7.49
CA SER A 247 9.80 -0.70 -6.30
C SER A 247 8.36 -0.35 -6.60
N SER A 248 7.46 -0.65 -5.67
CA SER A 248 6.05 -0.28 -5.78
C SER A 248 5.67 0.74 -4.72
N TRP A 249 4.79 1.66 -5.08
CA TRP A 249 4.29 2.71 -4.19
C TRP A 249 2.88 2.38 -3.72
N ASN A 250 2.63 2.57 -2.42
CA ASN A 250 1.30 2.54 -1.84
C ASN A 250 0.65 3.91 -2.11
N LEU A 251 -0.24 3.95 -3.09
CA LEU A 251 -1.01 5.15 -3.46
C LEU A 251 -2.44 5.09 -2.91
N SER A 252 -2.68 4.24 -1.91
CA SER A 252 -3.95 4.17 -1.21
C SER A 252 -3.99 5.13 -0.02
N ARG A 253 -5.16 5.25 0.59
CA ARG A 253 -5.34 5.97 1.85
C ARG A 253 -4.57 5.36 3.03
N ASP A 254 -4.11 4.12 2.89
CA ASP A 254 -3.33 3.44 3.93
C ASP A 254 -1.82 3.63 3.74
N SER A 255 -1.44 4.49 2.78
CA SER A 255 -0.07 4.95 2.60
C SER A 255 0.39 5.75 3.81
N LYS A 256 1.48 5.30 4.43
CA LYS A 256 1.96 5.82 5.72
C LYS A 256 3.46 5.99 5.68
N ASP A 257 3.94 7.07 6.27
CA ASP A 257 5.35 7.45 6.26
C ASP A 257 6.26 6.30 6.74
N PRO A 258 7.12 5.75 5.87
CA PRO A 258 8.04 4.70 6.23
C PRO A 258 9.22 5.34 6.96
N PHE A 259 9.43 4.97 8.23
CA PHE A 259 10.66 5.20 9.00
C PHE A 259 10.94 6.59 9.61
N THR A 260 10.11 7.63 9.44
CA THR A 260 10.34 8.92 10.16
C THR A 260 9.43 9.18 11.33
N GLY A 261 8.52 8.25 11.67
CA GLY A 261 7.49 8.52 12.65
C GLY A 261 8.06 8.65 14.07
N THR A 262 8.52 9.85 14.39
CA THR A 262 8.35 10.38 15.72
C THR A 262 6.87 10.22 16.00
N PHE A 263 6.50 9.42 16.99
CA PHE A 263 5.12 9.43 17.44
C PHE A 263 4.69 10.89 17.54
N GLY A 264 3.47 11.21 17.09
CA GLY A 264 2.87 12.49 17.45
C GLY A 264 3.11 12.68 18.95
N ARG A 265 3.42 13.89 19.39
CA ARG A 265 3.60 14.15 20.81
C ARG A 265 2.38 14.90 21.34
N SER A 266 2.24 14.94 22.65
CA SER A 266 1.36 15.88 23.32
C SER A 266 1.71 17.31 22.89
N PRO A 267 0.79 18.29 23.02
CA PRO A 267 1.00 19.64 22.51
C PRO A 267 2.26 20.37 23.01
N LEU A 268 2.84 19.99 24.15
CA LEU A 268 4.11 20.50 24.67
C LEU A 268 5.31 19.59 24.36
N GLY A 269 5.10 18.45 23.70
CA GLY A 269 6.15 17.54 23.29
C GLY A 269 6.57 16.49 24.34
N GLY A 270 6.05 16.58 25.57
CA GLY A 270 6.51 15.75 26.69
C GLY A 270 6.13 14.27 26.58
N ALA A 271 4.94 13.97 26.08
CA ALA A 271 4.37 12.62 26.06
C ALA A 271 4.11 12.12 24.63
N VAL A 272 4.16 10.80 24.43
CA VAL A 272 3.77 10.15 23.18
C VAL A 272 2.26 10.27 22.99
N ASN A 273 1.81 10.57 21.77
CA ASN A 273 0.42 10.60 21.34
C ASN A 273 0.08 9.26 20.65
N PRO A 274 -0.55 8.31 21.37
CA PRO A 274 -0.89 6.99 20.82
C PRO A 274 -2.17 7.01 19.98
N TRP A 275 -2.87 8.16 19.89
CA TRP A 275 -4.12 8.25 19.15
C TRP A 275 -3.86 8.43 17.67
N TYR A 276 -2.85 9.21 17.27
CA TYR A 276 -2.55 9.47 15.85
C TYR A 276 -1.34 8.72 15.23
N PRO A 277 -0.79 7.61 15.77
CA PRO A 277 0.28 6.90 15.11
C PRO A 277 -0.24 6.20 13.85
N ARG A 278 0.24 6.67 12.69
CA ARG A 278 -0.01 6.02 11.40
C ARG A 278 1.31 5.55 10.84
N PHE A 279 1.76 4.42 11.36
CA PHE A 279 2.91 3.71 10.83
C PHE A 279 2.50 2.67 9.82
N GLY A 280 3.28 2.57 8.77
CA GLY A 280 3.14 1.60 7.70
C GLY A 280 4.20 1.89 6.67
N THR A 281 3.95 1.46 5.45
CA THR A 281 4.92 1.50 4.37
C THR A 281 4.32 2.23 3.17
N ARG A 282 4.95 3.35 2.78
CA ARG A 282 4.67 4.04 1.50
C ARG A 282 5.18 3.27 0.29
N LYS A 283 6.20 2.43 0.48
CA LYS A 283 6.96 1.82 -0.59
C LYS A 283 7.31 0.39 -0.21
N ALA A 284 7.22 -0.51 -1.19
CA ALA A 284 7.93 -1.78 -1.17
C ALA A 284 9.14 -1.68 -2.10
N SER A 285 10.27 -2.19 -1.63
CA SER A 285 11.51 -2.33 -2.40
C SER A 285 11.31 -3.28 -3.58
N PRO A 286 12.25 -3.32 -4.54
CA PRO A 286 12.16 -4.25 -5.67
C PRO A 286 12.13 -5.71 -5.23
N GLU A 287 11.48 -6.57 -6.02
CA GLU A 287 11.48 -8.02 -5.81
C GLU A 287 12.24 -8.72 -6.94
N LYS A 288 12.88 -9.85 -6.60
CA LYS A 288 13.69 -10.62 -7.55
C LYS A 288 13.18 -12.05 -7.63
N SER A 289 12.96 -12.55 -8.84
CA SER A 289 12.55 -13.93 -9.08
C SER A 289 13.71 -14.75 -9.65
N THR A 290 13.72 -16.03 -9.31
CA THR A 290 14.62 -17.04 -9.90
C THR A 290 13.81 -18.30 -10.12
N VAL A 291 13.79 -18.80 -11.34
CA VAL A 291 13.15 -20.07 -11.70
C VAL A 291 14.22 -21.04 -12.19
N ILE A 292 14.16 -22.27 -11.70
CA ILE A 292 14.89 -23.41 -12.26
C ILE A 292 13.84 -24.33 -12.86
N GLU A 293 14.03 -24.73 -14.12
CA GLU A 293 13.05 -25.51 -14.87
C GLU A 293 13.73 -26.65 -15.63
N LEU A 294 13.08 -27.80 -15.66
CA LEU A 294 13.38 -28.93 -16.53
C LEU A 294 12.13 -29.26 -17.35
N GLY A 295 12.26 -29.28 -18.67
CA GLY A 295 11.13 -29.58 -19.55
C GLY A 295 11.46 -30.59 -20.63
N LEU A 296 10.41 -31.22 -21.13
CA LEU A 296 10.41 -32.17 -22.22
C LEU A 296 9.36 -31.71 -23.23
N LYS A 297 9.74 -31.70 -24.51
CA LYS A 297 8.82 -31.49 -25.61
C LYS A 297 8.93 -32.66 -26.57
N ALA A 298 7.82 -33.33 -26.83
CA ALA A 298 7.75 -34.39 -27.81
C ALA A 298 6.65 -34.11 -28.82
N ARG A 299 6.94 -34.34 -30.10
CA ARG A 299 6.01 -34.08 -31.21
C ARG A 299 6.14 -35.15 -32.28
N TRP A 300 5.05 -35.85 -32.50
CA TRP A 300 4.82 -36.80 -33.59
C TRP A 300 3.72 -36.27 -34.53
N GLU A 301 3.40 -37.00 -35.60
CA GLU A 301 2.42 -36.56 -36.61
C GLU A 301 1.02 -36.28 -36.03
N THR A 302 0.60 -37.09 -35.06
CA THR A 302 -0.75 -37.06 -34.49
C THR A 302 -0.79 -36.60 -33.04
N PHE A 303 0.35 -36.51 -32.36
CA PHE A 303 0.42 -36.24 -30.93
C PHE A 303 1.58 -35.32 -30.58
N ALA A 304 1.34 -34.33 -29.73
CA ALA A 304 2.36 -33.49 -29.11
C ALA A 304 2.12 -33.40 -27.61
N ILE A 305 3.20 -33.35 -26.86
CA ILE A 305 3.19 -33.18 -25.40
C ILE A 305 4.35 -32.28 -24.98
N ASN A 306 4.05 -31.33 -24.11
CA ASN A 306 5.00 -30.49 -23.41
C ASN A 306 4.84 -30.74 -21.91
N VAL A 307 5.93 -31.06 -21.23
CA VAL A 307 5.96 -31.22 -19.77
C VAL A 307 7.04 -30.31 -19.22
N ALA A 308 6.76 -29.55 -18.18
CA ALA A 308 7.75 -28.77 -17.45
C ALA A 308 7.61 -29.01 -15.95
N VAL A 309 8.74 -29.14 -15.26
CA VAL A 309 8.82 -29.18 -13.80
C VAL A 309 9.69 -28.01 -13.36
N PHE A 310 9.20 -27.20 -12.42
CA PHE A 310 9.86 -25.97 -12.03
C PHE A 310 9.88 -25.73 -10.52
N ASP A 311 10.91 -25.02 -10.07
CA ASP A 311 11.05 -24.44 -8.74
C ASP A 311 11.33 -22.95 -8.88
N GLN A 312 10.33 -22.13 -8.58
CA GLN A 312 10.42 -20.69 -8.60
C GLN A 312 10.55 -20.15 -7.18
N ASN A 313 11.46 -19.20 -7.01
CA ASN A 313 11.70 -18.48 -5.77
C ASN A 313 11.64 -16.98 -6.03
N ILE A 314 10.86 -16.25 -5.25
CA ILE A 314 10.77 -14.79 -5.28
C ILE A 314 11.25 -14.26 -3.94
N LYS A 315 12.33 -13.47 -3.96
CA LYS A 315 12.87 -12.76 -2.79
C LYS A 315 12.28 -11.36 -2.73
N ASP A 316 12.06 -10.90 -1.50
CA ASP A 316 11.47 -9.59 -1.22
C ASP A 316 10.11 -9.41 -1.90
N PHE A 317 9.28 -10.46 -1.88
CA PHE A 317 7.99 -10.49 -2.57
C PHE A 317 7.07 -9.36 -2.09
N GLN A 318 6.66 -8.48 -2.99
CA GLN A 318 5.80 -7.34 -2.71
C GLN A 318 4.36 -7.82 -2.47
N THR A 319 3.84 -7.58 -1.26
CA THR A 319 2.51 -8.00 -0.85
C THR A 319 1.77 -6.90 -0.08
N ASN A 320 0.44 -6.94 -0.13
CA ASN A 320 -0.43 -6.10 0.68
C ASN A 320 -0.85 -6.88 1.93
N LEU A 321 -0.33 -6.47 3.10
CA LEU A 321 -0.64 -7.08 4.39
C LEU A 321 -1.76 -6.32 5.10
N PHE A 322 -2.88 -6.99 5.37
CA PHE A 322 -3.99 -6.42 6.13
C PHE A 322 -3.68 -6.45 7.64
N SER A 323 -3.66 -5.29 8.30
CA SER A 323 -3.36 -5.16 9.74
C SER A 323 -4.61 -4.91 10.59
N GLY A 324 -5.79 -5.33 10.13
CA GLY A 324 -7.08 -5.14 10.82
C GLY A 324 -7.78 -3.82 10.47
N THR A 325 -7.02 -2.74 10.28
CA THR A 325 -7.56 -1.39 10.04
C THR A 325 -7.14 -0.79 8.68
N GLY A 326 -6.39 -1.53 7.87
CA GLY A 326 -5.92 -1.10 6.56
C GLY A 326 -4.89 -2.05 5.96
N PHE A 327 -4.44 -1.74 4.74
CA PHE A 327 -3.43 -2.51 4.02
C PHE A 327 -2.07 -1.81 4.04
N ASN A 328 -1.01 -2.56 4.34
CA ASN A 328 0.37 -2.07 4.25
C ASN A 328 1.07 -2.81 3.11
N LEU A 329 1.63 -2.05 2.16
CA LEU A 329 2.43 -2.60 1.06
C LEU A 329 3.84 -2.89 1.55
N ALA A 330 4.22 -4.15 1.67
CA ALA A 330 5.51 -4.53 2.23
C ALA A 330 6.19 -5.61 1.38
N ASN A 331 7.50 -5.77 1.57
CA ASN A 331 8.22 -6.93 1.08
C ASN A 331 8.10 -8.07 2.12
N ALA A 332 7.58 -9.22 1.69
CA ALA A 332 7.66 -10.48 2.42
C ALA A 332 9.00 -11.15 2.10
N GLY A 333 9.59 -11.86 3.06
CA GLY A 333 10.95 -12.38 2.92
C GLY A 333 11.17 -13.21 1.66
N LYS A 334 10.48 -14.34 1.53
CA LYS A 334 10.60 -15.22 0.36
C LYS A 334 9.31 -15.98 0.10
N GLN A 335 8.88 -16.02 -1.16
CA GLN A 335 7.84 -16.90 -1.66
C GLN A 335 8.46 -17.97 -2.57
N SER A 336 8.00 -19.22 -2.48
CA SER A 336 8.43 -20.31 -3.35
C SER A 336 7.22 -21.02 -3.92
N THR A 337 7.28 -21.34 -5.21
CA THR A 337 6.27 -22.10 -5.93
C THR A 337 6.97 -23.23 -6.68
N LYS A 338 6.52 -24.47 -6.46
CA LYS A 338 6.99 -25.64 -7.20
C LYS A 338 5.81 -26.26 -7.92
N GLY A 339 6.01 -26.67 -9.17
CA GLY A 339 4.90 -27.13 -9.99
C GLY A 339 5.33 -28.05 -11.12
N ILE A 340 4.31 -28.63 -11.74
CA ILE A 340 4.41 -29.39 -12.97
C ILE A 340 3.35 -28.81 -13.92
N GLU A 341 3.74 -28.50 -15.14
CA GLU A 341 2.85 -28.07 -16.22
C GLU A 341 2.87 -29.12 -17.32
N ILE A 342 1.69 -29.48 -17.84
CA ILE A 342 1.52 -30.49 -18.89
C ILE A 342 0.54 -29.92 -19.91
N ASP A 343 0.99 -29.80 -21.15
CA ASP A 343 0.16 -29.40 -22.29
C ASP A 343 0.22 -30.51 -23.34
N THR A 344 -0.94 -30.88 -23.88
CA THR A 344 -1.04 -31.93 -24.91
C THR A 344 -1.97 -31.53 -26.03
N ASN A 345 -1.59 -31.94 -27.25
CA ASN A 345 -2.43 -31.88 -28.43
C ASN A 345 -2.49 -33.27 -29.07
N TRP A 346 -3.69 -33.84 -29.20
CA TRP A 346 -3.88 -35.15 -29.81
C TRP A 346 -4.92 -35.12 -30.92
N ARG A 347 -4.48 -35.40 -32.15
CA ARG A 347 -5.31 -35.57 -33.33
C ARG A 347 -5.64 -37.05 -33.53
N LEU A 348 -6.79 -37.47 -33.03
CA LEU A 348 -7.32 -38.83 -33.19
C LEU A 348 -7.71 -39.12 -34.66
N SER A 349 -8.16 -38.11 -35.39
CA SER A 349 -8.44 -38.17 -36.84
C SER A 349 -8.42 -36.76 -37.47
N ARG A 350 -8.68 -36.64 -38.77
CA ARG A 350 -8.83 -35.32 -39.44
C ARG A 350 -9.96 -34.46 -38.87
N GLN A 351 -10.91 -35.08 -38.15
CA GLN A 351 -12.14 -34.45 -37.67
C GLN A 351 -12.17 -34.30 -36.14
N TRP A 352 -11.26 -34.94 -35.42
CA TRP A 352 -11.28 -35.02 -33.96
C TRP A 352 -9.91 -34.68 -33.37
N GLN A 353 -9.89 -33.61 -32.57
CA GLN A 353 -8.74 -33.16 -31.78
C GLN A 353 -9.16 -33.06 -30.31
N ILE A 354 -8.28 -33.47 -29.40
CA ILE A 354 -8.43 -33.32 -27.96
C ILE A 354 -7.20 -32.58 -27.43
N ASP A 355 -7.44 -31.56 -26.61
CA ASP A 355 -6.42 -30.77 -25.95
C ASP A 355 -6.61 -30.88 -24.42
N PHE A 356 -5.52 -31.11 -23.68
CA PHE A 356 -5.48 -31.02 -22.21
C PHE A 356 -4.38 -30.05 -21.81
N ALA A 357 -4.72 -29.12 -20.91
CA ALA A 357 -3.83 -28.11 -20.35
C ALA A 357 -4.06 -27.98 -18.84
#